data_AF-X0UTV9-F1
#
_entry.id   AF-X0UTV9-F1
#
_cell.length_a   1.000
_cell.length_b   1.000
_cell.length_c   1.000
_cell.angle_alpha   90.00
_cell.angle_beta   90.00
_cell.angle_gamma   90.00
#
_symmetry.space_group_name_H-M   'P 1'
#
loop_
_entity.id
_entity.type
_entity.pdbx_description
1 polymer ?
#
loop_
_entity_poly.entity_id
_entity_poly.type
_entity_poly.pdbx_seq_one_letter_code
_entity_poly.pdbx_strand_id
1 'polypeptide(L)'
;LSDPSTFIQNAISEVKNTALLGGLLAIFVLYMFLRRINHTLIIGVAIPVSIVATFAAMYMFDVSLNIMSLGGLALGVGMLVDNSIVVLESIFRCREEGDSIRHASIRGTSEVGGAVFASTLTTIAVFFPIVFVQGIAGQVFGDMSLTVVFALLTSLLVALFFIPMLASRRIEGSEGSVLQKLAQADILRLKTTPFGKVKGYNPNTDGTDEPTDNTDPSADISGHQRTTGLSVRAFWTSLSRIPRLLFEWIWRTAAILTTILSVLLKAIFLLLF
;
A
#
# COMPACT_ATOMS: atom_id res chain seq x y z
N LEU A 1 -14.77 -30.30 -43.77
CA LEU A 1 -15.41 -29.06 -43.31
C LEU A 1 -15.21 -29.01 -41.80
N SER A 2 -14.23 -28.26 -41.34
CA SER A 2 -13.94 -28.11 -39.91
C SER A 2 -15.02 -27.21 -39.31
N ASP A 3 -15.74 -27.68 -38.30
CA ASP A 3 -16.79 -26.92 -37.63
C ASP A 3 -16.15 -25.77 -36.83
N PRO A 4 -16.41 -24.50 -37.18
CA PRO A 4 -15.85 -23.34 -36.48
C PRO A 4 -16.17 -23.33 -34.99
N SER A 5 -17.27 -23.96 -34.57
CA SER A 5 -17.65 -24.06 -33.16
C SER A 5 -16.65 -24.88 -32.34
N THR A 6 -16.09 -25.96 -32.89
CA THR A 6 -15.07 -26.79 -32.22
C THR A 6 -13.75 -26.05 -32.06
N PHE A 7 -13.36 -25.24 -33.05
CA PHE A 7 -12.18 -24.39 -32.96
C PHE A 7 -12.33 -23.31 -31.88
N ILE A 8 -13.50 -22.65 -31.83
CA ILE A 8 -13.80 -21.63 -30.81
C ILE A 8 -13.85 -22.26 -29.41
N GLN A 9 -14.49 -23.41 -29.24
CA GLN A 9 -14.55 -24.11 -27.95
C GLN A 9 -13.15 -24.53 -27.48
N ASN A 10 -12.31 -25.05 -28.39
CA ASN A 10 -10.93 -25.40 -28.06
C ASN A 10 -10.11 -24.18 -27.66
N ALA A 11 -10.17 -23.07 -28.41
CA ALA A 11 -9.49 -21.83 -28.08
C ALA A 11 -9.93 -21.26 -26.72
N ILE A 12 -11.23 -21.27 -26.42
CA ILE A 12 -11.75 -20.84 -25.10
C ILE A 12 -11.23 -21.76 -24.00
N SER A 13 -11.24 -23.08 -24.21
CA SER A 13 -10.76 -24.04 -23.22
C SER A 13 -9.26 -23.90 -22.95
N GLU A 14 -8.48 -23.58 -23.98
CA GLU A 14 -7.04 -23.40 -23.90
C GLU A 14 -6.67 -22.07 -23.21
N VAL A 15 -7.37 -20.98 -23.53
CA VAL A 15 -7.24 -19.70 -22.82
C VAL A 15 -7.65 -19.86 -21.36
N LYS A 16 -8.74 -20.57 -21.07
CA LYS A 16 -9.19 -20.85 -19.70
C LYS A 16 -8.16 -21.64 -18.91
N ASN A 17 -7.60 -22.71 -19.48
CA ASN A 17 -6.57 -23.52 -18.81
C ASN A 17 -5.30 -22.71 -18.57
N THR A 18 -4.85 -21.94 -19.58
CA THR A 18 -3.66 -21.09 -19.46
C THR A 18 -3.86 -20.01 -18.40
N ALA A 19 -5.03 -19.36 -18.37
CA ALA A 19 -5.37 -18.35 -17.38
C ALA A 19 -5.44 -18.94 -15.96
N LEU A 20 -6.02 -20.13 -15.79
CA LEU A 20 -6.05 -20.83 -14.50
C LEU A 20 -4.65 -21.22 -14.02
N LEU A 21 -3.82 -21.78 -14.90
CA LEU A 21 -2.48 -22.24 -14.55
C LEU A 21 -1.55 -21.05 -14.27
N GLY A 22 -1.63 -20.00 -15.08
CA GLY A 22 -0.94 -18.73 -14.84
C GLY A 22 -1.40 -18.03 -13.57
N GLY A 23 -2.70 -17.99 -13.31
CA GLY A 23 -3.27 -17.43 -12.07
C GLY A 23 -2.83 -18.20 -10.83
N LEU A 24 -2.83 -19.54 -10.88
CA LEU A 24 -2.34 -20.39 -9.80
C LEU A 24 -0.84 -20.14 -9.53
N LEU A 25 -0.03 -20.03 -10.58
CA LEU A 25 1.39 -19.75 -10.47
C LEU A 25 1.65 -18.35 -9.89
N ALA A 26 0.86 -17.35 -10.28
CA ALA A 26 0.91 -16.01 -9.70
C ALA A 26 0.56 -16.01 -8.20
N ILE A 27 -0.50 -16.72 -7.79
CA ILE A 27 -0.88 -16.88 -6.38
C ILE A 27 0.23 -17.59 -5.60
N PHE A 28 0.86 -18.62 -6.19
CA PHE A 28 1.96 -19.34 -5.55
C PHE A 28 3.18 -18.43 -5.32
N VAL A 29 3.56 -17.62 -6.32
CA VAL A 29 4.64 -16.64 -6.18
C VAL A 29 4.28 -15.59 -5.13
N LEU A 30 3.06 -15.04 -5.15
CA LEU A 30 2.56 -14.12 -4.13
C LEU A 30 2.63 -14.75 -2.73
N TYR A 31 2.22 -16.01 -2.58
CA TYR A 31 2.29 -16.74 -1.31
C TYR A 31 3.73 -16.87 -0.80
N MET A 32 4.66 -17.23 -1.68
CA MET A 32 6.08 -17.36 -1.34
C MET A 32 6.67 -16.03 -0.85
N PHE A 33 6.30 -14.91 -1.47
CA PHE A 33 6.77 -13.58 -1.07
C PHE A 33 6.13 -13.08 0.23
N LEU A 34 4.81 -13.25 0.39
CA LEU A 34 4.09 -12.63 1.50
C LEU A 34 4.14 -13.46 2.80
N ARG A 35 4.50 -14.76 2.73
CA ARG A 35 4.62 -15.69 3.88
C ARG A 35 3.40 -15.77 4.83
N ARG A 36 2.25 -15.18 4.45
CA ARG A 36 1.00 -15.17 5.23
C ARG A 36 -0.21 -15.27 4.30
N ILE A 37 -1.01 -16.33 4.47
CA ILE A 37 -2.18 -16.68 3.64
C ILE A 37 -3.20 -15.53 3.57
N ASN A 38 -3.44 -14.86 4.70
CA ASN A 38 -4.42 -13.76 4.77
C ASN A 38 -4.04 -12.58 3.86
N HIS A 39 -2.74 -12.31 3.68
CA HIS A 39 -2.31 -11.19 2.85
C HIS A 39 -2.46 -11.54 1.38
N THR A 40 -2.04 -12.76 1.01
CA THR A 40 -2.18 -13.29 -0.35
C THR A 40 -3.64 -13.31 -0.80
N LEU A 41 -4.59 -13.64 0.08
CA LEU A 41 -6.01 -13.64 -0.26
C LEU A 41 -6.57 -12.24 -0.51
N ILE A 42 -6.21 -11.24 0.31
CA ILE A 42 -6.67 -9.85 0.11
C ILE A 42 -6.17 -9.32 -1.23
N ILE A 43 -4.87 -9.51 -1.53
CA ILE A 43 -4.29 -9.06 -2.81
C ILE A 43 -4.86 -9.88 -3.98
N GLY A 44 -5.03 -11.18 -3.81
CA GLY A 44 -5.60 -12.07 -4.83
C GLY A 44 -7.02 -11.68 -5.24
N VAL A 45 -7.82 -11.11 -4.34
CA VAL A 45 -9.14 -10.54 -4.65
C VAL A 45 -9.02 -9.11 -5.20
N ALA A 46 -8.06 -8.31 -4.71
CA ALA A 46 -7.85 -6.95 -5.17
C ALA A 46 -7.46 -6.87 -6.65
N ILE A 47 -6.61 -7.79 -7.14
CA ILE A 47 -6.13 -7.78 -8.53
C ILE A 47 -7.30 -7.90 -9.54
N PRO A 48 -8.19 -8.92 -9.48
CA PRO A 48 -9.34 -8.99 -10.38
C PRO A 48 -10.28 -7.79 -10.26
N VAL A 49 -10.53 -7.31 -9.04
CA VAL A 49 -11.40 -6.15 -8.80
C VAL A 49 -10.85 -4.91 -9.49
N SER A 50 -9.56 -4.64 -9.38
CA SER A 50 -8.92 -3.50 -10.03
C SER A 50 -8.89 -3.64 -11.56
N ILE A 51 -8.69 -4.85 -12.10
CA ILE A 51 -8.77 -5.11 -13.55
C ILE A 51 -10.16 -4.79 -14.08
N VAL A 52 -11.22 -5.27 -13.39
CA VAL A 52 -12.60 -4.96 -13.76
C VAL A 52 -12.89 -3.46 -13.66
N ALA A 53 -12.39 -2.79 -12.61
CA ALA A 53 -12.50 -1.34 -12.48
C ALA A 53 -11.78 -0.60 -13.62
N THR A 54 -10.63 -1.11 -14.06
CA THR A 54 -9.89 -0.56 -15.22
C THR A 54 -10.73 -0.68 -16.50
N PHE A 55 -11.31 -1.85 -16.77
CA PHE A 55 -12.19 -2.03 -17.92
C PHE A 55 -13.42 -1.11 -17.86
N ALA A 56 -14.01 -0.91 -16.68
CA ALA A 56 -15.11 0.03 -16.50
C ALA A 56 -14.70 1.47 -16.81
N ALA A 57 -13.49 1.89 -16.38
CA ALA A 57 -12.95 3.21 -16.72
C ALA A 57 -12.68 3.33 -18.23
N MET A 58 -12.04 2.34 -18.85
CA MET A 58 -11.82 2.33 -20.31
C MET A 58 -13.11 2.47 -21.10
N TYR A 59 -14.16 1.75 -20.70
CA TYR A 59 -15.48 1.82 -21.33
C TYR A 59 -16.11 3.21 -21.21
N MET A 60 -15.95 3.89 -20.07
CA MET A 60 -16.47 5.25 -19.87
C MET A 60 -15.79 6.31 -20.74
N PHE A 61 -14.55 6.07 -21.15
CA PHE A 61 -13.76 6.98 -21.99
C PHE A 61 -13.62 6.49 -23.44
N ASP A 62 -14.48 5.55 -23.87
CA ASP A 62 -14.52 4.98 -25.22
C ASP A 62 -13.16 4.42 -25.71
N VAL A 63 -12.31 3.94 -24.80
CA VAL A 63 -11.03 3.32 -25.15
C VAL A 63 -11.26 1.90 -25.65
N SER A 64 -10.82 1.64 -26.88
CA SER A 64 -10.98 0.35 -27.53
C SER A 64 -10.08 -0.73 -26.91
N LEU A 65 -10.55 -1.97 -26.90
CA LEU A 65 -9.76 -3.13 -26.47
C LEU A 65 -9.01 -3.70 -27.69
N ASN A 66 -7.78 -3.25 -27.87
CA ASN A 66 -6.89 -3.60 -28.96
C ASN A 66 -5.53 -4.08 -28.41
N ILE A 67 -4.59 -4.43 -29.28
CA ILE A 67 -3.30 -4.98 -28.85
C ILE A 67 -2.46 -3.98 -28.04
N MET A 68 -2.58 -2.68 -28.33
CA MET A 68 -1.87 -1.61 -27.63
C MET A 68 -2.47 -1.35 -26.25
N SER A 69 -3.80 -1.30 -26.14
CA SER A 69 -4.47 -1.16 -24.84
C SER A 69 -4.34 -2.41 -23.99
N LEU A 70 -4.34 -3.61 -24.57
CA LEU A 70 -3.99 -4.85 -23.86
C LEU A 70 -2.53 -4.83 -23.36
N GLY A 71 -1.60 -4.29 -24.16
CA GLY A 71 -0.21 -4.07 -23.71
C GLY A 71 -0.13 -3.07 -22.55
N GLY A 72 -0.91 -1.99 -22.61
CA GLY A 72 -1.05 -1.03 -21.53
C GLY A 72 -1.63 -1.65 -20.26
N LEU A 73 -2.64 -2.52 -20.39
CA LEU A 73 -3.22 -3.27 -19.28
C LEU A 73 -2.20 -4.24 -18.68
N ALA A 74 -1.43 -4.95 -19.49
CA ALA A 74 -0.38 -5.87 -19.01
C ALA A 74 0.68 -5.14 -18.17
N LEU A 75 1.13 -3.96 -18.62
CA LEU A 75 2.01 -3.10 -17.82
C LEU A 75 1.30 -2.58 -16.55
N GLY A 76 0.06 -2.12 -16.71
CA GLY A 76 -0.78 -1.58 -15.65
C GLY A 76 -1.02 -2.56 -14.51
N VAL A 77 -1.23 -3.84 -14.82
CA VAL A 77 -1.47 -4.89 -13.82
C VAL A 77 -0.30 -5.04 -12.86
N GLY A 78 0.95 -4.95 -13.33
CA GLY A 78 2.12 -4.99 -12.45
C GLY A 78 2.11 -3.83 -11.44
N MET A 79 1.93 -2.61 -11.96
CA MET A 79 1.86 -1.39 -11.15
C MET A 79 0.62 -1.34 -10.24
N LEU A 80 -0.43 -2.09 -10.59
CA LEU A 80 -1.66 -2.17 -9.83
C LEU A 80 -1.50 -2.97 -8.54
N VAL A 81 -0.66 -4.01 -8.57
CA VAL A 81 -0.36 -4.79 -7.36
C VAL A 81 0.51 -3.98 -6.40
N ASP A 82 1.39 -3.10 -6.91
CA ASP A 82 2.33 -2.34 -6.09
C ASP A 82 1.64 -1.46 -5.03
N ASN A 83 0.68 -0.62 -5.46
CA ASN A 83 -0.07 0.23 -4.53
C ASN A 83 -0.82 -0.60 -3.48
N SER A 84 -1.37 -1.73 -3.92
CA SER A 84 -2.11 -2.66 -3.07
C SER A 84 -1.22 -3.32 -2.00
N ILE A 85 -0.01 -3.73 -2.38
CA ILE A 85 0.98 -4.31 -1.48
C ILE A 85 1.41 -3.29 -0.42
N VAL A 86 1.80 -2.08 -0.84
CA VAL A 86 2.33 -1.04 0.06
C VAL A 86 1.32 -0.68 1.15
N VAL A 87 0.04 -0.49 0.79
CA VAL A 87 -1.01 -0.18 1.77
C VAL A 87 -1.26 -1.36 2.70
N LEU A 88 -1.37 -2.58 2.16
CA LEU A 88 -1.62 -3.76 2.98
C LEU A 88 -0.49 -4.05 3.97
N GLU A 89 0.76 -3.89 3.53
CA GLU A 89 1.94 -4.05 4.38
C GLU A 89 1.97 -3.01 5.50
N SER A 90 1.65 -1.75 5.21
CA SER A 90 1.57 -0.70 6.24
C SER A 90 0.48 -0.99 7.28
N ILE A 91 -0.72 -1.41 6.84
CA ILE A 91 -1.79 -1.83 7.76
C ILE A 91 -1.31 -2.98 8.64
N PHE A 92 -0.63 -3.97 8.04
CA PHE A 92 -0.15 -5.12 8.76
C PHE A 92 0.95 -4.77 9.77
N ARG A 93 1.87 -3.87 9.40
CA ARG A 93 2.89 -3.32 10.31
C ARG A 93 2.24 -2.69 11.54
N CYS A 94 1.22 -1.84 11.36
CA CYS A 94 0.48 -1.27 12.48
C CYS A 94 -0.21 -2.34 13.35
N ARG A 95 -0.66 -3.46 12.77
CA ARG A 95 -1.20 -4.59 13.55
C ARG A 95 -0.13 -5.30 14.37
N GLU A 96 1.08 -5.46 13.85
CA GLU A 96 2.20 -6.06 14.59
C GLU A 96 2.68 -5.16 15.73
N GLU A 97 2.49 -3.84 15.61
CA GLU A 97 2.74 -2.86 16.68
C GLU A 97 1.67 -2.86 17.79
N GLY A 98 0.59 -3.63 17.64
CA GLY A 98 -0.44 -3.84 18.67
C GLY A 98 -1.76 -3.12 18.41
N ASP A 99 -1.95 -2.43 17.28
CA ASP A 99 -3.21 -1.77 16.98
C ASP A 99 -4.34 -2.78 16.74
N SER A 100 -5.55 -2.44 17.20
CA SER A 100 -6.76 -3.18 16.82
C SER A 100 -6.97 -3.15 15.31
N ILE A 101 -7.62 -4.17 14.74
CA ILE A 101 -7.79 -4.35 13.28
C ILE A 101 -8.26 -3.05 12.59
N ARG A 102 -9.29 -2.42 13.15
CA ARG A 102 -9.87 -1.19 12.60
C ARG A 102 -8.92 0.00 12.71
N HIS A 103 -8.24 0.15 13.85
CA HIS A 103 -7.28 1.23 14.04
C HIS A 103 -6.07 1.07 13.14
N ALA A 104 -5.55 -0.15 12.99
CA ALA A 104 -4.44 -0.44 12.09
C ALA A 104 -4.79 -0.15 10.63
N SER A 105 -6.00 -0.49 10.18
CA SER A 105 -6.46 -0.18 8.82
C SER A 105 -6.49 1.33 8.56
N ILE A 106 -6.98 2.13 9.53
CA ILE A 106 -7.04 3.59 9.37
C ILE A 106 -5.64 4.19 9.42
N ARG A 107 -4.86 3.83 10.45
CA ARG A 107 -3.53 4.39 10.68
C ARG A 107 -2.56 4.02 9.55
N GLY A 108 -2.47 2.74 9.19
CA GLY A 108 -1.57 2.28 8.12
C GLY A 108 -1.89 2.95 6.79
N THR A 109 -3.18 3.01 6.41
CA THR A 109 -3.58 3.71 5.17
C THR A 109 -3.24 5.19 5.20
N SER A 110 -3.45 5.86 6.34
CA SER A 110 -3.12 7.29 6.48
C SER A 110 -1.62 7.58 6.45
N GLU A 111 -0.79 6.62 6.89
CA GLU A 111 0.66 6.75 6.96
C GLU A 111 1.29 6.69 5.56
N VAL A 112 0.81 5.79 4.70
CA VAL A 112 1.36 5.62 3.34
C VAL A 112 0.53 6.26 2.24
N GLY A 113 -0.71 6.67 2.51
CA GLY A 113 -1.64 7.15 1.48
C GLY A 113 -1.11 8.32 0.67
N GLY A 114 -0.44 9.29 1.31
CA GLY A 114 0.21 10.40 0.62
C GLY A 114 1.36 9.97 -0.29
N ALA A 115 2.17 8.99 0.15
CA ALA A 115 3.29 8.48 -0.62
C ALA A 115 2.83 7.69 -1.86
N VAL A 116 1.81 6.83 -1.69
CA VAL A 116 1.22 6.03 -2.78
C VAL A 116 0.54 6.95 -3.81
N PHE A 117 -0.19 7.97 -3.35
CA PHE A 117 -0.79 8.99 -4.23
C PHE A 117 0.27 9.73 -5.05
N ALA A 118 1.32 10.24 -4.39
CA ALA A 118 2.39 10.96 -5.06
C ALA A 118 3.14 10.08 -6.08
N SER A 119 3.48 8.84 -5.70
CA SER A 119 4.15 7.89 -6.60
C SER A 119 3.29 7.57 -7.82
N THR A 120 1.99 7.31 -7.62
CA THR A 120 1.06 7.06 -8.74
C THR A 120 1.00 8.26 -9.68
N LEU A 121 0.93 9.47 -9.12
CA LEU A 121 0.87 10.70 -9.92
C LEU A 121 2.13 10.93 -10.74
N THR A 122 3.31 10.57 -10.22
CA THR A 122 4.56 10.64 -11.00
C THR A 122 4.53 9.72 -12.22
N THR A 123 3.99 8.51 -12.09
CA THR A 123 3.84 7.59 -13.21
C THR A 123 2.79 8.10 -14.21
N ILE A 124 1.68 8.64 -13.72
CA ILE A 124 0.68 9.29 -14.59
C ILE A 124 1.32 10.45 -15.36
N ALA A 125 2.18 11.26 -14.73
CA ALA A 125 2.85 12.37 -15.41
C ALA A 125 3.79 11.92 -16.54
N VAL A 126 4.27 10.66 -16.53
CA VAL A 126 5.07 10.09 -17.62
C VAL A 126 4.18 9.63 -18.78
N PHE A 127 3.07 8.95 -18.48
CA PHE A 127 2.22 8.35 -19.53
C PHE A 127 1.20 9.34 -20.08
N PHE A 128 0.53 10.11 -19.24
CA PHE A 128 -0.56 11.01 -19.63
C PHE A 128 -0.21 11.98 -20.78
N PRO A 129 1.00 12.58 -20.85
CA PRO A 129 1.35 13.46 -21.96
C PRO A 129 1.33 12.79 -23.34
N ILE A 130 1.50 11.46 -23.40
CA ILE A 130 1.53 10.69 -24.65
C ILE A 130 0.19 10.79 -25.39
N VAL A 131 -0.91 10.99 -24.67
CA VAL A 131 -2.26 11.15 -25.24
C VAL A 131 -2.35 12.37 -26.16
N PHE A 132 -1.50 13.38 -25.96
CA PHE A 132 -1.47 14.59 -26.79
C PHE A 132 -0.52 14.48 -28.00
N VAL A 133 0.19 13.37 -28.15
CA VAL A 133 1.06 13.14 -29.31
C VAL A 133 0.18 12.96 -30.54
N GLN A 134 0.53 13.63 -31.63
CA GLN A 134 -0.20 13.55 -32.90
C GLN A 134 0.49 12.59 -33.88
N GLY A 135 -0.25 12.23 -34.93
CA GLY A 135 0.23 11.33 -35.98
C GLY A 135 0.09 9.85 -35.61
N ILE A 136 0.79 9.00 -36.38
CA ILE A 136 0.69 7.53 -36.28
C ILE A 136 1.14 7.06 -34.89
N ALA A 137 2.19 7.65 -34.32
CA ALA A 137 2.64 7.33 -32.98
C ALA A 137 1.56 7.61 -31.91
N GLY A 138 0.86 8.74 -32.02
CA GLY A 138 -0.24 9.09 -31.11
C GLY A 138 -1.41 8.12 -31.18
N GLN A 139 -1.81 7.72 -32.38
CA GLN A 139 -2.89 6.74 -32.58
C GLN A 139 -2.54 5.36 -32.01
N VAL A 140 -1.27 4.95 -32.09
CA VAL A 140 -0.81 3.65 -31.61
C VAL A 140 -0.58 3.64 -30.10
N PHE A 141 0.08 4.67 -29.55
CA PHE A 141 0.47 4.71 -28.13
C PHE A 141 -0.55 5.43 -27.23
N GLY A 142 -1.51 6.17 -27.80
CA GLY A 142 -2.54 6.87 -27.06
C GLY A 142 -3.42 5.92 -26.23
N ASP A 143 -3.94 4.88 -26.87
CA ASP A 143 -4.78 3.86 -26.22
C ASP A 143 -4.00 3.09 -25.13
N MET A 144 -2.73 2.80 -25.40
CA MET A 144 -1.83 2.17 -24.42
C MET A 144 -1.65 3.08 -23.20
N SER A 145 -1.34 4.36 -23.42
CA SER A 145 -1.12 5.35 -22.36
C SER A 145 -2.37 5.55 -21.50
N LEU A 146 -3.53 5.77 -22.13
CA LEU A 146 -4.80 5.93 -21.41
C LEU A 146 -5.12 4.70 -20.56
N THR A 147 -4.89 3.50 -21.10
CA THR A 147 -5.10 2.27 -20.35
C THR A 147 -4.20 2.18 -19.12
N VAL A 148 -2.92 2.55 -19.23
CA VAL A 148 -2.01 2.62 -18.08
C VAL A 148 -2.51 3.63 -17.05
N VAL A 149 -2.91 4.83 -17.48
CA VAL A 149 -3.42 5.88 -16.58
C VAL A 149 -4.67 5.39 -15.84
N PHE A 150 -5.62 4.75 -16.52
CA PHE A 150 -6.80 4.18 -15.87
C PHE A 150 -6.47 3.03 -14.91
N ALA A 151 -5.54 2.15 -15.27
CA ALA A 151 -5.07 1.09 -14.39
C ALA A 151 -4.45 1.66 -13.10
N LEU A 152 -3.66 2.72 -13.21
CA LEU A 152 -3.04 3.41 -12.08
C LEU A 152 -4.05 4.10 -11.18
N LEU A 153 -5.02 4.83 -11.77
CA LEU A 153 -6.07 5.51 -11.01
C LEU A 153 -6.97 4.50 -10.28
N THR A 154 -7.40 3.45 -10.96
CA THR A 154 -8.26 2.42 -10.36
C THR A 154 -7.50 1.62 -9.31
N SER A 155 -6.22 1.30 -9.54
CA SER A 155 -5.33 0.71 -8.54
C SER A 155 -5.26 1.57 -7.26
N LEU A 156 -5.03 2.88 -7.41
CA LEU A 156 -4.96 3.80 -6.29
C LEU A 156 -6.28 3.82 -5.49
N LEU A 157 -7.42 3.81 -6.18
CA LEU A 157 -8.72 3.72 -5.53
C LEU A 157 -8.90 2.39 -4.78
N VAL A 158 -8.56 1.26 -5.39
CA VAL A 158 -8.67 -0.04 -4.73
C VAL A 158 -7.73 -0.12 -3.52
N ALA A 159 -6.50 0.36 -3.65
CA ALA A 159 -5.53 0.36 -2.56
C ALA A 159 -5.96 1.24 -1.37
N LEU A 160 -6.53 2.43 -1.60
CA LEU A 160 -6.91 3.35 -0.52
C LEU A 160 -8.31 3.10 0.06
N PHE A 161 -9.22 2.47 -0.68
CA PHE A 161 -10.59 2.25 -0.23
C PHE A 161 -10.92 0.77 -0.02
N PHE A 162 -10.68 -0.06 -1.02
CA PHE A 162 -11.09 -1.47 -0.98
C PHE A 162 -10.21 -2.31 -0.06
N ILE A 163 -8.90 -2.13 -0.08
CA ILE A 163 -7.98 -2.89 0.78
C ILE A 163 -8.19 -2.58 2.26
N PRO A 164 -8.27 -1.31 2.73
CA PRO A 164 -8.52 -1.02 4.13
C PRO A 164 -9.89 -1.53 4.57
N MET A 165 -10.90 -1.49 3.69
CA MET A 165 -12.20 -2.07 3.94
C MET A 165 -12.12 -3.58 4.18
N LEU A 166 -11.43 -4.33 3.31
CA LEU A 166 -11.23 -5.77 3.47
C LEU A 166 -10.37 -6.12 4.69
N ALA A 167 -9.26 -5.41 4.89
CA ALA A 167 -8.34 -5.62 6.00
C ALA A 167 -8.97 -5.29 7.35
N SER A 168 -9.95 -4.37 7.39
CA SER A 168 -10.70 -4.05 8.60
C SER A 168 -11.66 -5.16 9.04
N ARG A 169 -12.11 -6.02 8.10
CA ARG A 169 -12.94 -7.17 8.43
C ARG A 169 -12.07 -8.26 9.03
N ARG A 170 -12.57 -8.88 10.10
CA ARG A 170 -11.92 -9.98 10.78
C ARG A 170 -11.90 -11.19 9.83
N ILE A 171 -10.79 -11.41 9.15
CA ILE A 171 -10.52 -12.70 8.51
C ILE A 171 -10.21 -13.65 9.67
N GLU A 172 -11.16 -14.50 10.03
CA GLU A 172 -11.13 -15.39 11.22
C GLU A 172 -10.06 -16.50 11.16
N GLY A 173 -9.07 -16.40 10.28
CA GLY A 173 -7.97 -17.35 10.12
C GLY A 173 -6.62 -16.86 10.65
N SER A 174 -6.53 -16.35 11.88
CA SER A 174 -5.22 -16.05 12.49
C SER A 174 -5.13 -16.52 13.93
N GLU A 175 -4.27 -17.53 14.11
CA GLU A 175 -3.85 -18.20 15.35
C GLU A 175 -3.42 -17.24 16.47
N GLY A 176 -3.18 -15.95 16.17
CA GLY A 176 -2.90 -14.92 17.16
C GLY A 176 -3.99 -14.74 18.22
N SER A 177 -5.25 -15.13 17.93
CA SER A 177 -6.30 -15.09 18.95
C SER A 177 -6.13 -16.14 20.06
N VAL A 178 -5.47 -17.27 19.79
CA VAL A 178 -5.25 -18.33 20.77
C VAL A 178 -4.16 -17.91 21.74
N LEU A 179 -3.05 -17.37 21.24
CA LEU A 179 -1.94 -16.91 22.07
C LEU A 179 -2.33 -15.68 22.90
N GLN A 180 -3.16 -14.78 22.35
CA GLN A 180 -3.69 -13.65 23.11
C GLN A 180 -4.69 -14.11 24.18
N LYS A 181 -5.53 -15.11 23.88
CA LYS A 181 -6.42 -15.74 24.89
C LYS A 181 -5.62 -16.49 25.96
N LEU A 182 -4.52 -17.17 25.61
CA LEU A 182 -3.65 -17.87 26.55
C LEU A 182 -2.85 -16.87 27.41
N ALA A 183 -2.28 -15.82 26.83
CA ALA A 183 -1.59 -14.77 27.57
C ALA A 183 -2.55 -14.01 28.51
N GLN A 184 -3.78 -13.76 28.08
CA GLN A 184 -4.79 -13.09 28.90
C GLN A 184 -5.33 -14.02 29.99
N ALA A 185 -5.42 -15.32 29.74
CA ALA A 185 -5.75 -16.34 30.76
C ALA A 185 -4.63 -16.48 31.82
N ASP A 186 -3.35 -16.41 31.42
CA ASP A 186 -2.22 -16.45 32.36
C ASP A 186 -2.14 -15.17 33.22
N ILE A 187 -2.38 -13.99 32.64
CA ILE A 187 -2.44 -12.73 33.41
C ILE A 187 -3.62 -12.75 34.40
N LEU A 188 -4.77 -13.33 34.01
CA LEU A 188 -5.91 -13.52 34.91
C LEU A 188 -5.61 -14.52 36.03
N ARG A 189 -4.83 -15.58 35.76
CA ARG A 189 -4.36 -16.51 36.79
C ARG A 189 -3.41 -15.85 37.78
N LEU A 190 -2.48 -15.03 37.32
CA LEU A 190 -1.53 -14.30 38.18
C LEU A 190 -2.21 -13.30 39.12
N LYS A 191 -3.36 -12.74 38.72
CA LYS A 191 -4.14 -11.84 39.57
C LYS A 191 -4.96 -12.56 40.65
N THR A 192 -5.20 -13.86 40.50
CA THR A 192 -6.00 -14.67 41.43
C THR A 192 -5.19 -15.49 42.43
N THR A 193 -3.86 -15.60 42.26
CA THR A 193 -3.02 -16.25 43.26
C THR A 193 -2.93 -15.35 44.49
N PRO A 194 -3.39 -15.77 45.68
CA PRO A 194 -3.20 -14.98 46.88
C PRO A 194 -1.69 -14.82 47.09
N PHE A 195 -1.23 -13.57 47.05
CA PHE A 195 0.15 -13.19 47.29
C PHE A 195 0.51 -13.65 48.71
N GLY A 196 1.14 -14.83 48.81
CA GLY A 196 1.62 -15.38 50.06
C GLY A 196 2.68 -14.45 50.65
N LYS A 197 2.41 -13.98 51.88
CA LYS A 197 3.29 -13.22 52.78
C LYS A 197 4.75 -13.12 52.33
N VAL A 198 5.14 -11.97 51.80
CA VAL A 198 6.54 -11.57 51.73
C VAL A 198 6.97 -11.12 53.13
N LYS A 199 8.03 -11.76 53.64
CA LYS A 199 8.62 -11.57 54.96
C LYS A 199 9.19 -10.14 55.07
N GLY A 200 8.92 -9.47 56.19
CA GLY A 200 9.08 -8.03 56.38
C GLY A 200 10.52 -7.49 56.26
N TYR A 201 10.61 -6.31 55.68
CA TYR A 201 11.75 -5.39 55.73
C TYR A 201 11.62 -4.52 56.99
N ASN A 202 12.67 -4.48 57.82
CA ASN A 202 12.73 -3.75 59.09
C ASN A 202 13.52 -2.45 58.89
N PRO A 203 12.89 -1.26 59.03
CA PRO A 203 13.52 0.01 58.67
C PRO A 203 14.30 0.69 59.80
N ASN A 204 14.58 0.02 60.93
CA ASN A 204 15.25 0.67 62.06
C ASN A 204 16.77 0.48 62.05
N THR A 205 17.49 1.19 61.17
CA THR A 205 18.90 1.59 61.37
C THR A 205 19.21 2.84 60.55
N ASP A 206 19.66 3.88 61.26
CA ASP A 206 20.22 5.17 60.80
C ASP A 206 19.32 6.05 59.94
N GLY A 207 19.06 7.32 60.26
CA GLY A 207 19.80 8.25 61.09
C GLY A 207 19.78 9.59 60.37
N THR A 208 19.12 10.58 60.97
CA THR A 208 19.23 12.04 60.74
C THR A 208 19.25 12.56 59.30
N ASP A 209 18.18 13.23 58.90
CA ASP A 209 18.22 14.60 58.34
C ASP A 209 16.78 15.09 58.08
N GLU A 210 16.28 15.92 58.99
CA GLU A 210 15.20 16.87 58.71
C GLU A 210 15.82 18.07 57.97
N PRO A 211 15.11 18.70 57.02
CA PRO A 211 14.28 19.81 57.45
C PRO A 211 12.92 19.93 56.75
N THR A 212 11.97 20.35 57.58
CA THR A 212 10.82 21.23 57.33
C THR A 212 10.82 22.04 56.03
N ASP A 213 9.66 22.22 55.38
CA ASP A 213 8.95 23.52 55.35
C ASP A 213 7.72 23.50 54.41
N ASN A 214 6.55 23.72 55.01
CA ASN A 214 5.41 24.58 54.61
C ASN A 214 4.76 24.56 53.19
N THR A 215 3.40 24.56 53.25
CA THR A 215 2.40 25.37 52.48
C THR A 215 2.52 25.39 50.94
N ASP A 216 1.51 25.09 50.12
CA ASP A 216 0.13 25.59 50.11
C ASP A 216 -0.63 24.86 48.96
N PRO A 217 -1.96 24.62 49.03
CA PRO A 217 -2.73 23.96 47.97
C PRO A 217 -3.45 24.98 47.08
N SER A 218 -2.75 25.65 46.16
CA SER A 218 -3.42 26.47 45.13
C SER A 218 -2.49 26.90 43.99
N ALA A 219 -2.50 26.13 42.91
CA ALA A 219 -2.20 26.47 41.51
C ALA A 219 -2.03 25.11 40.81
N ASP A 220 -2.81 24.70 39.81
CA ASP A 220 -2.97 25.35 38.52
C ASP A 220 -4.06 24.55 37.78
N ILE A 221 -5.21 25.19 37.53
CA ILE A 221 -6.18 24.71 36.55
C ILE A 221 -5.86 25.47 35.26
N SER A 222 -5.05 24.87 34.40
CA SER A 222 -4.91 25.33 33.02
C SER A 222 -4.83 24.14 32.03
N GLY A 223 -5.94 23.99 31.30
CA GLY A 223 -5.98 23.65 29.88
C GLY A 223 -5.20 22.43 29.37
N HIS A 224 -5.79 21.24 29.47
CA HIS A 224 -5.49 20.16 28.52
C HIS A 224 -6.27 20.38 27.21
N GLN A 225 -5.68 21.16 26.29
CA GLN A 225 -6.03 21.15 24.87
C GLN A 225 -4.86 20.52 24.10
N ARG A 226 -4.92 19.19 23.88
CA ARG A 226 -4.04 18.50 22.92
C ARG A 226 -4.74 18.47 21.56
N THR A 227 -4.59 19.52 20.78
CA THR A 227 -4.84 19.49 19.34
C THR A 227 -3.60 18.92 18.65
N THR A 228 -3.64 17.65 18.26
CA THR A 228 -2.65 17.05 17.37
C THR A 228 -2.92 17.49 15.93
N GLY A 229 -2.54 18.73 15.61
CA GLY A 229 -2.35 19.16 14.23
C GLY A 229 -0.97 18.71 13.77
N LEU A 230 -0.90 17.69 12.91
CA LEU A 230 0.34 17.33 12.21
C LEU A 230 0.75 18.49 11.30
N SER A 231 1.66 19.32 11.79
CA SER A 231 2.15 20.47 11.03
C SER A 231 2.97 20.01 9.82
N VAL A 232 2.70 20.61 8.67
CA VAL A 232 3.44 20.45 7.40
C VAL A 232 4.95 20.72 7.57
N ARG A 233 5.33 21.51 8.59
CA ARG A 233 6.72 21.76 8.97
C ARG A 233 7.43 20.53 9.55
N ALA A 234 6.73 19.66 10.27
CA ALA A 234 7.30 18.41 10.80
C ALA A 234 7.57 17.37 9.70
N PHE A 235 6.74 17.37 8.66
CA PHE A 235 6.99 16.58 7.45
C PHE A 235 8.24 17.09 6.71
N TRP A 236 8.37 18.41 6.55
CA TRP A 236 9.53 19.03 5.90
C TRP A 236 10.86 18.79 6.63
N THR A 237 10.86 18.81 7.97
CA THR A 237 12.07 18.52 8.76
C THR A 237 12.42 17.04 8.75
N SER A 238 11.44 16.13 8.63
CA SER A 238 11.68 14.70 8.42
C SER A 238 12.23 14.41 7.01
N LEU A 239 11.73 15.12 6.00
CA LEU A 239 12.20 15.04 4.61
C LEU A 239 13.66 15.50 4.47
N SER A 240 14.09 16.49 5.27
CA SER A 240 15.49 16.96 5.28
C SER A 240 16.50 16.00 5.93
N ARG A 241 16.04 14.92 6.59
CA ARG A 241 16.90 13.88 7.17
C ARG A 241 17.23 12.74 6.20
N ILE A 242 16.71 12.81 4.97
CA ILE A 242 17.08 11.88 3.91
C ILE A 242 18.60 12.00 3.66
N PRO A 243 19.36 10.88 3.69
CA PRO A 243 20.80 10.93 3.51
C PRO A 243 21.13 11.61 2.18
N ARG A 244 22.12 12.52 2.18
CA ARG A 244 22.53 13.28 0.98
C ARG A 244 22.77 12.39 -0.25
N LEU A 245 23.19 11.14 -0.02
CA LEU A 245 23.35 10.12 -1.06
C LEU A 245 22.05 9.72 -1.75
N LEU A 246 20.92 9.66 -1.05
CA LEU A 246 19.62 9.33 -1.65
C LEU A 246 19.08 10.53 -2.45
N PHE A 247 19.31 11.75 -1.96
CA PHE A 247 18.98 12.97 -2.71
C PHE A 247 19.84 13.10 -3.97
N GLU A 248 21.15 12.84 -3.87
CA GLU A 248 22.06 12.73 -5.02
C GLU A 248 21.65 11.60 -5.97
N TRP A 249 21.23 10.44 -5.46
CA TRP A 249 20.80 9.32 -6.31
C TRP A 249 19.48 9.63 -7.05
N ILE A 250 18.53 10.28 -6.39
CA ILE A 250 17.29 10.77 -7.00
C ILE A 250 17.58 11.86 -8.04
N TRP A 251 18.46 12.81 -7.73
CA TRP A 251 18.83 13.87 -8.68
C TRP A 251 19.59 13.32 -9.88
N ARG A 252 20.48 12.35 -9.67
CA ARG A 252 21.23 11.70 -10.76
C ARG A 252 20.33 10.84 -11.63
N THR A 253 19.39 10.11 -11.05
CA THR A 253 18.39 9.34 -11.82
C THR A 253 17.43 10.26 -12.58
N ALA A 254 16.98 11.36 -11.99
CA ALA A 254 16.18 12.38 -12.67
C ALA A 254 16.96 13.10 -13.79
N ALA A 255 18.25 13.37 -13.60
CA ALA A 255 19.14 13.94 -14.63
C ALA A 255 19.36 12.96 -15.79
N ILE A 256 19.52 11.67 -15.51
CA ILE A 256 19.62 10.63 -16.54
C ILE A 256 18.30 10.54 -17.31
N LEU A 257 17.16 10.53 -16.62
CA LEU A 257 15.84 10.45 -17.24
C LEU A 257 15.55 11.66 -18.15
N THR A 258 15.88 12.87 -17.70
CA THR A 258 15.75 14.09 -18.51
C THR A 258 16.72 14.10 -19.70
N THR A 259 17.93 13.58 -19.54
CA THR A 259 18.89 13.43 -20.65
C THR A 259 18.38 12.45 -21.69
N ILE A 260 17.92 11.27 -21.27
CA ILE A 260 17.32 10.25 -22.13
C ILE A 260 16.11 10.84 -22.87
N LEU A 261 15.20 11.50 -22.14
CA LEU A 261 14.02 12.15 -22.73
C LEU A 261 14.42 13.21 -23.77
N SER A 262 15.46 14.01 -23.51
CA SER A 262 15.94 15.02 -24.46
C SER A 262 16.57 14.40 -25.72
N VAL A 263 17.29 13.29 -25.58
CA VAL A 263 17.88 12.54 -26.70
C VAL A 263 16.78 11.89 -27.52
N LEU A 264 15.76 11.35 -26.87
CA LEU A 264 14.61 10.73 -27.51
C LEU A 264 13.78 11.77 -28.27
N LEU A 265 13.54 12.95 -27.67
CA LEU A 265 12.90 14.07 -28.36
C LEU A 265 13.71 14.56 -29.56
N LYS A 266 15.04 14.70 -29.42
CA LYS A 266 15.91 15.09 -30.54
C LYS A 266 15.90 14.05 -31.65
N ALA A 267 15.94 12.77 -31.31
CA ALA A 267 15.90 11.68 -32.28
C ALA A 267 14.55 11.64 -33.02
N ILE A 268 13.44 11.82 -32.29
CA ILE A 268 12.10 11.93 -32.88
C ILE A 268 12.00 13.15 -33.79
N PHE A 269 12.53 14.30 -33.38
CA PHE A 269 12.53 15.53 -34.17
C PHE A 269 13.32 15.38 -35.49
N LEU A 270 14.50 14.73 -35.44
CA LEU A 270 15.34 14.40 -36.61
C LEU A 270 14.74 13.33 -37.53
N LEU A 271 13.76 12.56 -37.04
CA LEU A 271 13.04 11.56 -37.83
C LEU A 271 11.80 12.14 -38.50
N LEU A 272 11.29 13.26 -37.99
CA LEU A 272 10.08 13.94 -38.47
C LEU A 272 10.36 15.14 -39.39
N PHE A 273 11.59 15.65 -39.41
CA PHE A 273 12.06 16.77 -40.23
C PHE A 273 13.43 16.48 -40.84
#